data_AF-A0A849WAQ8-F1
#
_entry.id   AF-A0A849WAQ8-F1
#
_cell.length_a   1.000
_cell.length_b   1.000
_cell.length_c   1.000
_cell.angle_alpha   90.00
_cell.angle_beta   90.00
_cell.angle_gamma   90.00
#
_symmetry.space_group_name_H-M   'P 1'
#
loop_
_entity.id
_entity.type
_entity.pdbx_description
1 polymer ?
#
loop_
_entity_poly.entity_id
_entity_poly.type
_entity_poly.pdbx_seq_one_letter_code
_entity_poly.pdbx_strand_id
1 'polypeptide(L)'
;MFIKCSCQKIWKTREEFLSDPMVHLKGYQVHFQKLTAGFFLFNHEMEKCGTTLSLEVEKFLDLYKGPIFQDSQKQVTECAGHCLYQKNLEACPNKCECIFVQSIMKTIELYPKKS
;
A
#
# COMPACT_ATOMS: atom_id res chain seq x y z
N MET A 1 -16.11 -0.85 11.25
CA MET A 1 -14.86 -0.39 11.90
C MET A 1 -13.72 -0.80 10.98
N PHE A 2 -12.84 0.13 10.59
CA PHE A 2 -11.79 -0.15 9.62
C PHE A 2 -10.52 -0.69 10.29
N ILE A 3 -9.94 0.08 11.23
CA ILE A 3 -8.80 -0.37 12.04
C ILE A 3 -8.75 0.38 13.37
N LYS A 4 -8.12 -0.25 14.37
CA LYS A 4 -7.82 0.34 15.68
C LYS A 4 -6.31 0.29 15.93
N CYS A 5 -5.75 1.41 16.37
CA CYS A 5 -4.37 1.49 16.82
C CYS A 5 -4.21 0.99 18.26
N SER A 6 -3.00 0.55 18.62
CA SER A 6 -2.60 0.25 20.00
C SER A 6 -2.79 1.43 20.96
N CYS A 7 -2.66 2.67 20.48
CA CYS A 7 -2.94 3.89 21.25
C CYS A 7 -4.43 4.19 21.44
N GLN A 8 -5.31 3.23 21.14
CA GLN A 8 -6.78 3.33 21.25
C GLN A 8 -7.47 4.23 20.23
N LYS A 9 -6.74 4.90 19.34
CA LYS A 9 -7.34 5.59 18.17
C LYS A 9 -8.07 4.57 17.29
N ILE A 10 -9.30 4.90 16.89
CA ILE A 10 -10.13 4.07 16.02
C ILE A 10 -10.45 4.87 14.77
N TRP A 11 -10.25 4.27 13.60
CA TRP A 11 -10.75 4.77 12.34
C TRP A 11 -11.92 3.89 11.89
N LYS A 12 -13.08 4.50 11.70
CA LYS A 12 -14.32 3.78 11.35
C LYS A 12 -14.35 3.40 9.88
N THR A 13 -13.81 4.28 9.03
CA THR A 13 -13.72 4.09 7.57
C THR A 13 -12.28 4.20 7.08
N ARG A 14 -12.05 3.77 5.83
CA ARG A 14 -10.76 3.90 5.17
C ARG A 14 -10.42 5.37 4.92
N GLU A 15 -11.41 6.18 4.58
CA GLU A 15 -11.25 7.61 4.31
C GLU A 15 -10.81 8.35 5.58
N GLU A 16 -11.37 7.99 6.73
CA GLU A 16 -10.89 8.50 8.03
C GLU A 16 -9.43 8.12 8.28
N PHE A 17 -9.04 6.88 7.97
CA PHE A 17 -7.66 6.40 8.14
C PHE A 17 -6.67 7.10 7.19
N LEU A 18 -7.01 7.19 5.91
CA LEU A 18 -6.14 7.78 4.88
C LEU A 18 -6.04 9.29 5.00
N SER A 19 -7.09 9.97 5.48
CA SER A 19 -7.05 11.41 5.72
C SER A 19 -6.39 11.81 7.04
N ASP A 20 -6.03 10.87 7.91
CA ASP A 20 -5.32 11.17 9.15
C ASP A 20 -3.88 11.64 8.83
N PRO A 21 -3.48 12.87 9.24
CA PRO A 21 -2.16 13.40 8.95
C PRO A 21 -1.04 12.65 9.68
N MET A 22 -1.36 11.94 10.77
CA MET A 22 -0.38 11.16 11.53
C MET A 22 -0.21 9.75 10.98
N VAL A 23 -0.97 9.36 9.96
CA VAL A 23 -0.88 8.05 9.30
C VAL A 23 -0.05 8.17 8.02
N HIS A 24 1.07 7.48 7.98
CA HIS A 24 1.99 7.47 6.85
C HIS A 24 2.17 6.07 6.30
N LEU A 25 2.01 5.89 4.99
CA LEU A 25 2.41 4.66 4.33
C LEU A 25 3.94 4.55 4.45
N LYS A 26 4.41 3.47 5.05
CA LYS A 26 5.84 3.17 5.09
C LYS A 26 6.21 2.19 4.03
N GLY A 27 5.44 1.12 3.82
CA GLY A 27 5.86 0.13 2.83
C GLY A 27 4.81 -0.90 2.48
N TYR A 28 5.27 -1.94 1.82
CA TYR A 28 4.47 -3.06 1.36
C TYR A 28 5.23 -4.36 1.64
N GLN A 29 4.56 -5.31 2.28
CA GLN A 29 5.03 -6.66 2.48
C GLN A 29 4.39 -7.57 1.43
N VAL A 30 5.22 -8.09 0.53
CA VAL A 30 4.78 -8.93 -0.58
C VAL A 30 4.33 -10.31 -0.13
N HIS A 31 3.23 -10.79 -0.72
CA HIS A 31 2.89 -12.21 -0.71
C HIS A 31 3.34 -12.83 -2.03
N PHE A 32 4.39 -13.66 -1.99
CA PHE A 32 5.14 -14.15 -3.16
C PHE A 32 4.32 -14.96 -4.18
N GLN A 33 3.11 -15.40 -3.82
CA GLN A 33 2.21 -16.14 -4.72
C GLN A 33 1.03 -15.32 -5.23
N LYS A 34 0.65 -14.22 -4.54
CA LYS A 34 -0.56 -13.45 -4.85
C LYS A 34 -0.41 -12.04 -4.30
N LEU A 35 -0.11 -11.06 -5.15
CA LEU A 35 0.15 -9.69 -4.67
C LEU A 35 -1.01 -9.04 -3.91
N THR A 36 -2.26 -9.37 -4.26
CA THR A 36 -3.42 -8.84 -3.52
C THR A 36 -3.45 -9.36 -2.08
N ALA A 37 -2.79 -10.49 -1.79
CA ALA A 37 -2.69 -11.07 -0.45
C ALA A 37 -1.51 -10.51 0.37
N GLY A 38 -0.81 -9.49 -0.11
CA GLY A 38 0.21 -8.78 0.67
C GLY A 38 -0.39 -7.79 1.67
N PHE A 39 0.49 -7.05 2.36
CA PHE A 39 0.11 -6.06 3.36
C PHE A 39 0.73 -4.70 3.07
N PHE A 40 -0.05 -3.62 3.18
CA PHE A 40 0.49 -2.28 3.34
C PHE A 40 0.83 -2.03 4.80
N LEU A 41 2.00 -1.44 5.02
CA LEU A 41 2.54 -1.10 6.32
C LEU A 41 2.41 0.41 6.51
N PHE A 42 1.66 0.82 7.53
CA PHE A 42 1.46 2.22 7.88
C PHE A 42 2.03 2.49 9.26
N ASN A 43 2.72 3.61 9.45
CA ASN A 43 3.00 4.09 10.80
C ASN A 43 1.92 5.09 11.21
N HIS A 44 1.48 4.98 12.46
CA HIS A 44 0.80 6.06 13.15
C HIS A 44 1.86 6.81 13.98
N GLU A 45 2.26 7.98 13.51
CA GLU A 45 3.37 8.79 14.03
C GLU A 45 2.83 10.02 14.77
N MET A 46 2.70 9.91 16.09
CA MET A 46 2.37 11.01 16.99
C MET A 46 3.23 10.88 18.25
N GLU A 47 3.40 11.93 19.06
CA GLU A 47 4.30 11.88 20.23
C GLU A 47 4.07 10.68 21.17
N LYS A 48 2.83 10.19 21.26
CA LYS A 48 2.44 9.07 22.13
C LYS A 48 2.26 7.73 21.39
N CYS A 49 2.53 7.67 20.09
CA CYS A 49 2.37 6.45 19.29
C CYS A 49 3.34 6.44 18.09
N GLY A 50 4.07 5.35 17.92
CA GLY A 50 4.91 5.08 16.74
C GLY A 50 4.65 3.67 16.19
N THR A 51 3.43 3.18 16.36
CA THR A 51 3.08 1.79 16.00
C THR A 51 2.94 1.63 14.50
N THR A 52 3.42 0.49 13.99
CA THR A 52 3.16 0.04 12.62
C THR A 52 1.87 -0.78 12.57
N LEU A 53 0.99 -0.42 11.65
CA LEU A 53 -0.28 -1.07 11.35
C LEU A 53 -0.14 -1.75 9.99
N SER A 54 -0.39 -3.07 9.96
CA SER A 54 -0.42 -3.86 8.73
C SER A 54 -1.86 -4.04 8.27
N LEU A 55 -2.16 -3.63 7.04
CA LEU A 55 -3.48 -3.77 6.43
C LEU A 55 -3.37 -4.54 5.12
N GLU A 56 -4.26 -5.49 4.91
CA GLU A 56 -4.33 -6.28 3.66
C GLU A 56 -4.49 -5.35 2.46
N VAL A 57 -3.72 -5.62 1.39
CA VAL A 57 -3.85 -4.89 0.11
C VAL A 57 -5.27 -4.95 -0.43
N GLU A 58 -5.99 -6.06 -0.18
CA GLU A 58 -7.37 -6.25 -0.64
C GLU A 58 -8.32 -5.12 -0.20
N LYS A 59 -8.05 -4.46 0.93
CA LYS A 59 -8.85 -3.33 1.44
C LYS A 59 -8.72 -2.04 0.61
N PHE A 60 -7.81 -2.02 -0.36
CA PHE A 60 -7.50 -0.86 -1.19
C PHE A 60 -7.61 -1.16 -2.68
N LEU A 61 -8.11 -2.34 -3.07
CA LEU A 61 -8.20 -2.77 -4.47
C LEU A 61 -8.99 -1.79 -5.34
N ASP A 62 -10.06 -1.21 -4.79
CA ASP A 62 -10.92 -0.24 -5.47
C ASP A 62 -10.23 1.11 -5.76
N LEU A 63 -9.07 1.39 -5.14
CA LEU A 63 -8.24 2.55 -5.49
C LEU A 63 -7.51 2.34 -6.82
N TYR A 64 -7.41 1.10 -7.30
CA TYR A 64 -6.82 0.80 -8.59
C TYR A 64 -7.89 0.65 -9.66
N LYS A 65 -7.78 1.44 -10.74
CA LYS A 65 -8.72 1.41 -11.87
C LYS A 65 -8.16 0.71 -13.12
N GLY A 66 -6.97 0.11 -13.03
CA GLY A 66 -6.33 -0.59 -14.14
C GLY A 66 -6.59 -2.11 -14.13
N PRO A 67 -6.08 -2.84 -15.14
CA PRO A 67 -6.12 -4.30 -15.16
C PRO A 67 -5.17 -4.89 -14.12
N ILE A 68 -5.67 -5.79 -13.26
CA ILE A 68 -4.81 -6.60 -12.38
C ILE A 68 -4.27 -7.76 -13.20
N PHE A 69 -3.00 -7.69 -13.60
CA PHE A 69 -2.33 -8.80 -14.26
C PHE A 69 -2.04 -9.88 -13.20
N GLN A 70 -2.83 -10.96 -13.18
CA GLN A 70 -2.63 -12.11 -12.28
C GLN A 70 -1.53 -13.07 -12.76
N ASP A 71 -1.06 -12.92 -13.99
CA ASP A 71 0.06 -13.68 -14.49
C ASP A 71 1.36 -13.05 -14.02
N SER A 72 1.97 -13.68 -13.02
CA SER A 72 3.41 -13.66 -12.88
C SER A 72 4.00 -14.34 -14.13
N GLN A 73 4.08 -13.64 -15.26
CA GLN A 73 5.01 -14.03 -16.31
C GLN A 73 6.40 -13.77 -15.75
N LYS A 74 6.88 -14.73 -14.93
CA LYS A 74 8.28 -14.94 -14.53
C LYS A 74 9.18 -15.25 -15.74
N GLN A 75 8.80 -14.80 -16.94
CA GLN A 75 9.49 -15.00 -18.21
C GLN A 75 9.67 -13.69 -18.98
N VAL A 76 9.71 -12.55 -18.29
CA VAL A 76 10.47 -11.42 -18.84
C VAL A 76 11.85 -11.51 -18.21
N THR A 77 12.82 -11.98 -18.99
CA THR A 77 14.23 -12.18 -18.60
C THR A 77 14.92 -10.89 -18.11
N GLU A 78 14.24 -9.74 -18.20
CA GLU A 78 14.73 -8.41 -17.83
C GLU A 78 13.74 -7.69 -16.87
N CYS A 79 13.55 -8.24 -15.66
CA CYS A 79 12.90 -7.48 -14.58
C CYS A 79 13.97 -6.74 -13.77
N ALA A 80 14.03 -5.40 -13.90
CA ALA A 80 14.98 -4.55 -13.17
C ALA A 80 14.67 -4.40 -11.66
N GLY A 81 13.61 -5.05 -11.15
CA GLY A 81 13.34 -5.11 -9.71
C GLY A 81 12.92 -3.78 -9.08
N HIS A 82 12.35 -2.84 -9.86
CA HIS A 82 11.88 -1.54 -9.36
C HIS A 82 10.94 -1.65 -8.15
N CYS A 83 10.14 -2.72 -8.08
CA CYS A 83 9.23 -2.99 -6.98
C CYS A 83 9.90 -3.44 -5.66
N LEU A 84 11.19 -3.81 -5.69
CA LEU A 84 11.95 -4.19 -4.49
C LEU A 84 12.44 -2.97 -3.71
N TYR A 85 12.41 -1.78 -4.33
CA TYR A 85 12.89 -0.54 -3.72
C TYR A 85 11.71 0.32 -3.26
N GLN A 86 11.51 0.37 -1.94
CA GLN A 86 10.43 1.09 -1.24
C GLN A 86 10.26 2.57 -1.63
N LYS A 87 11.35 3.23 -2.05
CA LYS A 87 11.34 4.64 -2.49
C LYS A 87 11.10 4.81 -3.99
N ASN A 88 11.13 3.73 -4.75
CA ASN A 88 10.90 3.78 -6.19
C ASN A 88 9.41 3.54 -6.50
N LEU A 89 8.68 4.64 -6.65
CA LEU A 89 7.26 4.65 -7.06
C LEU A 89 7.09 4.80 -8.57
N GLU A 90 8.17 4.69 -9.36
CA GLU A 90 8.06 4.72 -10.82
C GLU A 90 7.37 3.45 -11.32
N ALA A 91 6.47 3.64 -12.27
CA ALA A 91 5.75 2.54 -12.89
C ALA A 91 6.75 1.62 -13.61
N CYS A 92 6.65 0.31 -13.38
CA CYS A 92 7.47 -0.65 -14.10
C CYS A 92 7.22 -0.54 -15.62
N PRO A 93 8.26 -0.49 -16.48
CA PRO A 93 8.08 -0.42 -17.93
C PRO A 93 7.50 -1.71 -18.52
N ASN A 94 7.59 -2.82 -17.78
CA ASN A 94 7.03 -4.12 -18.16
C ASN A 94 5.61 -4.27 -17.60
N LYS A 95 4.74 -5.04 -18.28
CA LYS A 95 3.42 -5.46 -17.75
C LYS A 95 3.63 -6.31 -16.50
N CYS A 96 3.81 -5.65 -15.37
CA CYS A 96 4.18 -6.26 -14.10
C CYS A 96 3.01 -6.14 -13.13
N GLU A 97 2.73 -7.25 -12.45
CA GLU A 97 1.77 -7.32 -11.36
C GLU A 97 2.09 -6.29 -10.23
N CYS A 98 3.34 -5.84 -10.11
CA CYS A 98 3.73 -4.82 -9.13
C CYS A 98 3.26 -3.39 -9.47
N ILE A 99 2.91 -3.10 -10.74
CA ILE A 99 2.33 -1.80 -11.13
C ILE A 99 1.03 -1.54 -10.38
N PHE A 100 0.24 -2.59 -10.18
CA PHE A 100 -1.01 -2.54 -9.42
C PHE A 100 -0.76 -2.04 -7.99
N VAL A 101 0.19 -2.66 -7.28
CA VAL A 101 0.52 -2.28 -5.89
C VAL A 101 1.10 -0.87 -5.84
N GLN A 102 2.04 -0.52 -6.73
CA GLN A 102 2.62 0.82 -6.80
C GLN A 102 1.56 1.90 -7.06
N SER A 103 0.59 1.62 -7.93
CA SER A 103 -0.49 2.55 -8.23
C SER A 103 -1.36 2.82 -6.99
N ILE A 104 -1.67 1.78 -6.21
CA ILE A 104 -2.38 1.95 -4.94
C ILE A 104 -1.54 2.74 -3.94
N MET A 105 -0.26 2.40 -3.77
CA MET A 105 0.65 3.12 -2.88
C MET A 105 0.71 4.61 -3.23
N LYS A 106 0.79 4.94 -4.53
CA LYS A 106 0.78 6.32 -5.00
C LYS A 106 -0.54 7.04 -4.70
N THR A 107 -1.67 6.37 -4.90
CA THR A 107 -2.99 6.93 -4.53
C THR A 107 -3.10 7.19 -3.03
N ILE A 108 -2.57 6.28 -2.20
CA ILE A 108 -2.53 6.42 -0.74
C ILE A 108 -1.63 7.59 -0.33
N GLU A 109 -0.44 7.71 -0.92
CA GLU A 109 0.52 8.76 -0.59
C GLU A 109 0.00 10.16 -0.97
N LEU A 110 -0.72 10.27 -2.08
CA LEU A 110 -1.33 11.51 -2.56
C LEU A 110 -2.72 11.79 -1.92
N TYR A 111 -3.18 10.94 -1.00
CA TYR A 111 -4.51 11.08 -0.41
C TYR A 111 -4.59 12.36 0.43
N PRO A 112 -5.63 13.21 0.25
CA PRO A 112 -5.75 14.46 1.00
C PRO A 112 -5.79 14.24 2.51
N LYS A 113 -4.87 14.88 3.23
CA LYS A 113 -4.82 14.87 4.70
C LYS A 113 -5.70 15.97 5.28
N LYS A 114 -6.42 15.66 6.36
CA LYS A 114 -7.16 16.66 7.14
C LYS A 114 -6.16 17.54 7.89
N SER A 115 -6.29 18.84 7.68
CA SER A 115 -5.57 19.88 8.43
C SER A 115 -5.98 19.94 9.89
#